data_AF-A0A7W7FU76-F1
#
_entry.id   AF-A0A7W7FU76-F1
#
_cell.length_a   1.000
_cell.length_b   1.000
_cell.length_c   1.000
_cell.angle_alpha   90.00
_cell.angle_beta   90.00
_cell.angle_gamma   90.00
#
_symmetry.space_group_name_H-M   'P 1'
#
loop_
_entity.id
_entity.type
_entity.pdbx_description
1 polymer ?
#
loop_
_entity_poly.entity_id
_entity_poly.type
_entity_poly.pdbx_seq_one_letter_code
_entity_poly.pdbx_strand_id
1 'polypeptide(L)'
;MRATIPALSLLLAVTGCGGTPAAAPGHPDAPALARAISTAADTQKSVAVDLDLGVTGKAVCRRDITSARCDLTKPGGQPVTYAFLPDASYVRIPDDHRAPGARSWLRLTGDGAELAKPMAEVAERIRDLSDPRKLVPAGASLASAKTAPEGVRYEVAVPAGHSVLLSVDGNDRPVRASIGSVSAAFHDWGAPVVVDPPSPDQLAELPKVPAPR
;
A
#
# COMPACT_ATOMS: atom_id res chain seq x y z
N MET A 1 46.56 -48.67 -42.55
CA MET A 1 46.02 -48.53 -41.19
C MET A 1 45.53 -47.09 -41.02
N ARG A 2 44.20 -46.88 -41.01
CA ARG A 2 43.57 -45.56 -40.81
C ARG A 2 42.85 -45.59 -39.46
N ALA A 3 43.20 -44.67 -38.57
CA ALA A 3 42.60 -44.54 -37.24
C ALA A 3 41.41 -43.57 -37.31
N THR A 4 40.29 -43.98 -36.75
CA THR A 4 39.04 -43.19 -36.63
C THR A 4 38.99 -42.63 -35.21
N ILE A 5 38.89 -41.31 -35.07
CA ILE A 5 38.65 -40.63 -33.78
C ILE A 5 37.17 -40.20 -33.75
N PRO A 6 36.34 -40.66 -32.81
CA PRO A 6 35.02 -40.08 -32.61
C PRO A 6 35.12 -38.82 -31.73
N ALA A 7 34.51 -37.75 -32.21
CA ALA A 7 34.28 -36.51 -31.48
C ALA A 7 33.22 -36.74 -30.40
N LEU A 8 33.57 -36.48 -29.15
CA LEU A 8 32.66 -36.52 -28.00
C LEU A 8 32.12 -35.10 -27.76
N SER A 9 30.91 -34.82 -28.22
CA SER A 9 30.19 -33.58 -27.91
C SER A 9 29.53 -33.71 -26.54
N LEU A 10 30.07 -32.98 -25.55
CA LEU A 10 29.50 -32.86 -24.21
C LEU A 10 28.46 -31.72 -24.20
N LEU A 11 27.17 -32.06 -24.18
CA LEU A 11 26.08 -31.12 -23.94
C LEU A 11 25.92 -30.93 -22.42
N LEU A 12 26.39 -29.80 -21.90
CA LEU A 12 26.09 -29.33 -20.55
C LEU A 12 24.74 -28.62 -20.56
N ALA A 13 23.68 -29.33 -20.15
CA ALA A 13 22.40 -28.71 -19.84
C ALA A 13 22.47 -28.08 -18.43
N VAL A 14 22.50 -26.75 -18.36
CA VAL A 14 22.36 -26.01 -17.09
C VAL A 14 20.86 -25.90 -16.80
N THR A 15 20.31 -26.84 -16.04
CA THR A 15 19.00 -26.65 -15.41
C THR A 15 19.14 -25.71 -14.22
N GLY A 16 18.83 -24.44 -14.44
CA GLY A 16 18.65 -23.46 -13.36
C GLY A 16 17.40 -23.82 -12.55
N CYS A 17 17.57 -24.60 -11.48
CA CYS A 17 16.55 -24.81 -10.46
C CYS A 17 16.36 -23.51 -9.66
N GLY A 18 15.49 -22.63 -10.15
CA GLY A 18 14.83 -21.63 -9.32
C GLY A 18 13.80 -22.35 -8.45
N GLY A 19 14.25 -22.99 -7.37
CA GLY A 19 13.39 -23.66 -6.42
C GLY A 19 12.42 -22.66 -5.81
N THR A 20 11.15 -22.69 -6.23
CA THR A 20 10.09 -22.00 -5.53
C THR A 20 10.07 -22.53 -4.10
N PRO A 21 10.21 -21.69 -3.07
CA PRO A 21 10.13 -22.16 -1.69
C PRO A 21 8.78 -22.85 -1.49
N ALA A 22 8.83 -24.14 -1.14
CA ALA A 22 7.63 -24.90 -0.84
C ALA A 22 6.95 -24.28 0.40
N ALA A 23 5.63 -24.07 0.32
CA ALA A 23 4.86 -23.59 1.46
C ALA A 23 5.06 -24.50 2.67
N ALA A 24 5.23 -23.90 3.85
CA ALA A 24 5.29 -24.65 5.10
C ALA A 24 3.99 -25.47 5.27
N PRO A 25 4.06 -26.77 5.59
CA PRO A 25 2.87 -27.60 5.73
C PRO A 25 1.92 -27.01 6.78
N GLY A 26 0.66 -26.77 6.38
CA GLY A 26 -0.40 -26.23 7.26
C GLY A 26 -0.70 -24.73 7.10
N HIS A 27 0.01 -24.01 6.23
CA HIS A 27 -0.27 -22.60 5.94
C HIS A 27 -0.72 -22.38 4.48
N PRO A 28 -1.57 -21.37 4.20
CA PRO A 28 -1.93 -21.00 2.83
C PRO A 28 -0.70 -20.57 2.04
N ASP A 29 -0.74 -20.64 0.71
CA ASP A 29 0.24 -19.95 -0.14
C ASP A 29 -0.06 -18.44 -0.20
N ALA A 30 0.85 -17.64 -0.77
CA ALA A 30 0.67 -16.19 -0.87
C ALA A 30 -0.62 -15.80 -1.63
N PRO A 31 -0.97 -16.42 -2.78
CA PRO A 31 -2.25 -16.18 -3.44
C PRO A 31 -3.48 -16.48 -2.57
N ALA A 32 -3.47 -17.57 -1.80
CA ALA A 32 -4.55 -17.91 -0.89
C ALA A 32 -4.65 -16.91 0.27
N LEU A 33 -3.52 -16.48 0.85
CA LEU A 33 -3.49 -15.44 1.88
C LEU A 33 -4.04 -14.11 1.36
N ALA A 34 -3.65 -13.69 0.15
CA ALA A 34 -4.15 -12.48 -0.49
C ALA A 34 -5.67 -12.50 -0.69
N ARG A 35 -6.21 -13.65 -1.14
CA ARG A 35 -7.67 -13.85 -1.30
C ARG A 35 -8.40 -13.82 0.04
N ALA A 36 -7.86 -14.46 1.07
CA ALA A 36 -8.45 -14.50 2.40
C ALA A 36 -8.55 -13.07 2.99
N ILE A 37 -7.46 -12.30 2.94
CA ILE A 37 -7.43 -10.90 3.38
C ILE A 37 -8.41 -10.03 2.59
N SER A 38 -8.48 -10.21 1.27
CA SER A 38 -9.41 -9.45 0.44
C SER A 38 -10.87 -9.76 0.78
N THR A 39 -11.19 -11.04 0.99
CA THR A 39 -12.52 -11.49 1.41
C THR A 39 -12.88 -10.93 2.79
N ALA A 40 -11.94 -10.94 3.73
CA ALA A 40 -12.14 -10.36 5.06
C ALA A 40 -12.41 -8.85 4.96
N ALA A 41 -11.62 -8.11 4.17
CA ALA A 41 -11.83 -6.68 3.96
C ALA A 41 -13.19 -6.36 3.31
N ASP A 42 -13.60 -7.13 2.30
CA ASP A 42 -14.89 -6.99 1.63
C ASP A 42 -16.06 -7.28 2.57
N THR A 43 -15.89 -8.27 3.45
CA THR A 43 -16.90 -8.64 4.46
C THR A 43 -17.06 -7.55 5.52
N GLN A 44 -15.95 -6.98 6.00
CA GLN A 44 -15.99 -5.93 7.02
C GLN A 44 -16.42 -4.58 6.46
N LYS A 45 -16.23 -4.34 5.16
CA LYS A 45 -16.58 -3.10 4.42
C LYS A 45 -15.80 -1.84 4.83
N SER A 46 -15.21 -1.81 6.01
CA SER A 46 -14.43 -0.68 6.52
C SER A 46 -13.36 -1.10 7.52
N VAL A 47 -12.35 -0.24 7.67
CA VAL A 47 -11.25 -0.41 8.62
C VAL A 47 -10.60 0.94 8.94
N ALA A 48 -10.10 1.08 10.18
CA ALA A 48 -9.20 2.15 10.58
C ALA A 48 -7.74 1.65 10.55
N VAL A 49 -6.83 2.50 10.08
CA VAL A 49 -5.42 2.17 9.91
C VAL A 49 -4.54 3.28 10.48
N ASP A 50 -3.76 2.94 11.49
CA ASP A 50 -2.68 3.79 12.00
C ASP A 50 -1.39 3.46 11.25
N LEU A 51 -0.88 4.43 10.49
CA LEU A 51 0.37 4.35 9.75
C LEU A 51 1.49 5.06 10.50
N ASP A 52 2.60 4.36 10.72
CA ASP A 52 3.88 4.94 11.08
C ASP A 52 4.77 4.97 9.83
N LEU A 53 5.08 6.17 9.34
CA LEU A 53 5.89 6.41 8.14
C LEU A 53 7.36 6.68 8.50
N GLY A 54 7.77 6.37 9.73
CA GLY A 54 9.09 6.64 10.27
C GLY A 54 9.36 8.14 10.38
N VAL A 55 10.49 8.60 9.83
CA VAL A 55 10.89 10.02 9.87
C VAL A 55 9.95 10.95 9.10
N THR A 56 9.10 10.41 8.22
CA THR A 56 8.12 11.18 7.45
C THR A 56 6.92 11.60 8.31
N GLY A 57 6.62 10.87 9.38
CA GLY A 57 5.50 11.18 10.29
C GLY A 57 4.55 10.00 10.49
N LYS A 58 3.32 10.31 10.88
CA LYS A 58 2.26 9.33 11.13
C LYS A 58 1.02 9.69 10.33
N ALA A 59 0.22 8.72 9.94
CA ALA A 59 -1.10 8.99 9.36
C ALA A 59 -2.17 8.14 10.04
N VAL A 60 -3.36 8.70 10.23
CA VAL A 60 -4.53 7.97 10.68
C VAL A 60 -5.52 7.93 9.53
N CYS A 61 -5.81 6.73 9.04
CA CYS A 61 -6.68 6.50 7.90
C CYS A 61 -7.97 5.81 8.34
N ARG A 62 -9.11 6.27 7.82
CA ARG A 62 -10.38 5.56 7.86
C ARG A 62 -10.82 5.28 6.44
N ARG A 63 -11.14 4.04 6.14
CA ARG A 63 -11.52 3.64 4.78
C ARG A 63 -12.74 2.74 4.76
N ASP A 64 -13.50 2.86 3.69
CA ASP A 64 -14.47 1.88 3.26
C ASP A 64 -13.91 1.04 2.09
N ILE A 65 -14.79 0.36 1.37
CA ILE A 65 -14.44 -0.47 0.21
C ILE A 65 -13.77 0.33 -0.90
N THR A 66 -14.20 1.58 -1.08
CA THR A 66 -13.99 2.43 -2.27
C THR A 66 -13.29 3.74 -1.98
N SER A 67 -13.41 4.25 -0.76
CA SER A 67 -12.96 5.57 -0.35
C SER A 67 -12.14 5.51 0.93
N ALA A 68 -11.28 6.50 1.13
CA ALA A 68 -10.50 6.64 2.36
C ALA A 68 -10.28 8.11 2.72
N ARG A 69 -10.19 8.41 4.01
CA ARG A 69 -9.73 9.69 4.54
C ARG A 69 -8.54 9.45 5.43
N CYS A 70 -7.44 10.14 5.19
CA CYS A 70 -6.21 10.02 5.96
C CYS A 70 -5.73 11.37 6.46
N ASP A 71 -5.47 11.48 7.76
CA ASP A 71 -4.86 12.67 8.35
C ASP A 71 -3.37 12.38 8.59
N LEU A 72 -2.51 13.01 7.78
CA LEU A 72 -1.05 12.87 7.83
C LEU A 72 -0.44 13.95 8.74
N THR A 73 0.21 13.54 9.81
CA THR A 73 0.91 14.42 10.75
C THR A 73 2.42 14.25 10.63
N LYS A 74 3.11 15.30 10.18
CA LYS A 74 4.59 15.35 10.17
C LYS A 74 5.13 15.67 11.57
N PRO A 75 6.36 15.25 11.93
CA PRO A 75 6.97 15.66 13.19
C PRO A 75 7.03 17.19 13.31
N GLY A 76 6.39 17.75 14.35
CA GLY A 76 6.32 19.20 14.58
C GLY A 76 5.43 19.99 13.61
N GLY A 77 4.70 19.32 12.71
CA GLY A 77 3.82 19.96 11.74
C GLY A 77 2.33 19.80 12.07
N GLN A 78 1.50 20.62 11.43
CA GLN A 78 0.04 20.46 11.44
C GLN A 78 -0.38 19.23 10.60
N PRO A 79 -1.50 18.58 10.94
CA PRO A 79 -2.04 17.50 10.13
C PRO A 79 -2.50 18.01 8.76
N VAL A 80 -2.21 17.21 7.72
CA VAL A 80 -2.71 17.41 6.36
C VAL A 80 -3.71 16.30 6.05
N THR A 81 -4.94 16.67 5.73
CA THR A 81 -5.99 15.71 5.38
C THR A 81 -5.92 15.35 3.88
N TYR A 82 -5.92 14.06 3.59
CA TYR A 82 -6.15 13.49 2.28
C TYR A 82 -7.53 12.83 2.22
N ALA A 83 -8.23 12.98 1.11
CA ALA A 83 -9.45 12.24 0.81
C ALA A 83 -9.27 11.50 -0.52
N PHE A 84 -9.50 10.20 -0.51
CA PHE A 84 -9.39 9.29 -1.64
C PHE A 84 -10.80 8.84 -1.98
N LEU A 85 -11.26 9.16 -3.18
CA LEU A 85 -12.52 8.70 -3.75
C LEU A 85 -12.22 7.80 -4.96
N PRO A 86 -13.22 7.08 -5.50
CA PRO A 86 -13.02 6.24 -6.68
C PRO A 86 -12.37 6.97 -7.86
N ASP A 87 -12.82 8.20 -8.12
CA ASP A 87 -12.48 8.94 -9.35
C ASP A 87 -11.45 10.07 -9.13
N ALA A 88 -11.07 10.35 -7.88
CA ALA A 88 -10.19 11.46 -7.55
C ALA A 88 -9.57 11.35 -6.17
N SER A 89 -8.38 11.93 -6.03
CA SER A 89 -7.73 12.19 -4.74
C SER A 89 -7.76 13.69 -4.46
N TYR A 90 -7.87 14.06 -3.19
CA TYR A 90 -7.90 15.44 -2.74
C TYR A 90 -6.98 15.61 -1.54
N VAL A 91 -6.46 16.82 -1.38
CA VAL A 91 -5.69 17.23 -0.21
C VAL A 91 -6.24 18.55 0.32
N ARG A 92 -6.42 18.63 1.64
CA ARG A 92 -6.86 19.86 2.30
C ARG A 92 -5.63 20.69 2.65
N ILE A 93 -5.63 21.96 2.25
CA ILE A 93 -4.63 22.94 2.65
C ILE A 93 -4.92 23.34 4.12
N PRO A 94 -3.95 23.24 5.03
CA PRO A 94 -4.09 23.74 6.39
C PRO A 94 -4.47 25.23 6.42
N ASP A 95 -5.32 25.62 7.38
CA ASP A 95 -5.93 26.96 7.41
C ASP A 95 -4.89 28.09 7.58
N ASP A 96 -3.77 27.82 8.25
CA ASP A 96 -2.64 28.73 8.47
C ASP A 96 -1.75 28.92 7.23
N HIS A 97 -1.82 28.00 6.27
CA HIS A 97 -1.11 28.08 4.99
C HIS A 97 -1.99 28.57 3.85
N ARG A 98 -3.25 28.92 4.14
CA ARG A 98 -4.23 29.34 3.15
C ARG A 98 -4.29 30.86 3.06
N ALA A 99 -4.19 31.40 1.85
CA ALA A 99 -4.47 32.82 1.61
C ALA A 99 -5.92 33.16 2.00
N PRO A 100 -6.21 34.35 2.54
CA PRO A 100 -7.58 34.76 2.83
C PRO A 100 -8.50 34.60 1.62
N GLY A 101 -9.61 33.87 1.79
CA GLY A 101 -10.58 33.60 0.72
C GLY A 101 -10.17 32.49 -0.27
N ALA A 102 -8.97 31.91 -0.16
CA ALA A 102 -8.61 30.74 -0.97
C ALA A 102 -9.42 29.51 -0.56
N ARG A 103 -9.67 28.62 -1.52
CA ARG A 103 -10.41 27.38 -1.30
C ARG A 103 -9.56 26.37 -0.53
N SER A 104 -10.21 25.49 0.23
CA SER A 104 -9.55 24.65 1.25
C SER A 104 -9.04 23.32 0.72
N TRP A 105 -9.49 22.86 -0.44
CA TRP A 105 -9.11 21.58 -1.01
C TRP A 105 -8.47 21.74 -2.38
N LEU A 106 -7.48 20.91 -2.66
CA LEU A 106 -6.89 20.77 -3.98
C LEU A 106 -7.20 19.38 -4.50
N ARG A 107 -7.65 19.29 -5.76
CA ARG A 107 -7.75 18.02 -6.46
C ARG A 107 -6.36 17.60 -6.94
N LEU A 108 -5.96 16.38 -6.61
CA LEU A 108 -4.74 15.75 -7.09
C LEU A 108 -5.10 14.92 -8.32
N THR A 109 -4.66 15.35 -9.49
CA THR A 109 -4.80 14.60 -10.74
C THR A 109 -3.42 14.19 -11.24
N GLY A 110 -3.33 12.99 -11.83
CA GLY A 110 -2.06 12.45 -12.36
C GLY A 110 -1.51 13.22 -13.57
N ASP A 111 -2.35 14.04 -14.22
CA ASP A 111 -2.03 14.94 -15.33
C ASP A 111 -1.84 16.41 -14.89
N GLY A 112 -1.85 16.67 -13.57
CA GLY A 112 -1.77 18.00 -13.00
C GLY A 112 -0.42 18.70 -13.23
N ALA A 113 -0.37 19.99 -12.89
CA ALA A 113 0.86 20.80 -12.90
C ALA A 113 2.01 20.09 -12.15
N GLU A 114 3.27 20.35 -12.50
CA GLU A 114 4.47 19.74 -11.90
C GLU A 114 4.46 19.67 -10.36
N LEU A 115 3.85 20.66 -9.70
CA LEU A 115 3.71 20.70 -8.23
C LEU A 115 2.75 19.65 -7.65
N ALA A 116 1.78 19.16 -8.44
CA ALA A 116 0.80 18.15 -8.03
C ALA A 116 1.42 16.76 -7.91
N LYS A 117 2.43 16.47 -8.74
CA LYS A 117 3.02 15.15 -8.89
C LYS A 117 3.61 14.59 -7.59
N PRO A 118 4.51 15.28 -6.86
CA PRO A 118 5.03 14.75 -5.60
C PRO A 118 3.94 14.57 -4.53
N MET A 119 2.90 15.41 -4.55
CA MET A 119 1.76 15.24 -3.63
C MET A 119 0.91 14.02 -4.01
N ALA A 120 0.71 13.78 -5.31
CA ALA A 120 0.01 12.61 -5.82
C ALA A 120 0.77 11.32 -5.47
N GLU A 121 2.10 11.29 -5.60
CA GLU A 121 2.93 10.14 -5.21
C GLU A 121 2.82 9.83 -3.70
N VAL A 122 2.83 10.85 -2.85
CA VAL A 122 2.60 10.67 -1.40
C VAL A 122 1.19 10.14 -1.13
N ALA A 123 0.19 10.69 -1.82
CA ALA A 123 -1.20 10.29 -1.69
C ALA A 123 -1.40 8.83 -2.11
N GLU A 124 -0.86 8.41 -3.26
CA GLU A 124 -0.87 7.03 -3.75
C GLU A 124 -0.20 6.09 -2.76
N ARG A 125 0.97 6.46 -2.24
CA ARG A 125 1.67 5.65 -1.24
C ARG A 125 0.85 5.45 0.03
N ILE A 126 0.21 6.50 0.57
CA ILE A 126 -0.66 6.40 1.75
C ILE A 126 -1.89 5.53 1.45
N ARG A 127 -2.50 5.70 0.27
CA ARG A 127 -3.64 4.90 -0.18
C ARG A 127 -3.30 3.42 -0.23
N ASP A 128 -2.16 3.06 -0.81
CA ASP A 128 -1.73 1.67 -0.94
C ASP A 128 -1.34 1.06 0.40
N LEU A 129 -0.62 1.79 1.26
CA LEU A 129 -0.23 1.32 2.59
C LEU A 129 -1.42 1.11 3.53
N SER A 130 -2.48 1.89 3.36
CA SER A 130 -3.71 1.74 4.15
C SER A 130 -4.68 0.71 3.56
N ASP A 131 -4.36 0.07 2.42
CA ASP A 131 -5.19 -0.95 1.81
C ASP A 131 -4.80 -2.37 2.24
N PRO A 132 -5.63 -3.05 3.07
CA PRO A 132 -5.34 -4.42 3.45
C PRO A 132 -5.22 -5.35 2.23
N ARG A 133 -5.93 -5.06 1.13
CA ARG A 133 -5.91 -5.87 -0.10
C ARG A 133 -4.59 -5.73 -0.88
N LYS A 134 -3.76 -4.73 -0.56
CA LYS A 134 -2.47 -4.47 -1.22
C LYS A 134 -1.28 -5.05 -0.46
N LEU A 135 -1.50 -5.60 0.74
CA LEU A 135 -0.42 -6.11 1.61
C LEU A 135 0.29 -7.34 1.05
N VAL A 136 -0.39 -8.12 0.21
CA VAL A 136 0.18 -9.30 -0.48
C VAL A 136 0.02 -9.08 -1.99
N PRO A 137 0.98 -8.40 -2.65
CA PRO A 137 0.87 -8.06 -4.06
C PRO A 137 1.00 -9.30 -4.95
N ALA A 138 0.58 -9.16 -6.21
CA ALA A 138 0.76 -10.20 -7.21
C ALA A 138 2.25 -10.57 -7.38
N GLY A 139 2.53 -11.87 -7.49
CA GLY A 139 3.89 -12.40 -7.56
C GLY A 139 4.63 -12.49 -6.22
N ALA A 140 3.99 -12.11 -5.11
CA ALA A 140 4.54 -12.36 -3.77
C ALA A 140 4.62 -13.86 -3.46
N SER A 141 5.56 -14.23 -2.59
CA SER A 141 5.71 -15.57 -2.05
C SER A 141 5.81 -15.51 -0.52
N LEU A 142 5.44 -16.60 0.16
CA LEU A 142 5.61 -16.69 1.61
C LEU A 142 6.98 -17.27 1.92
N ALA A 143 7.81 -16.50 2.61
CA ALA A 143 9.11 -16.95 3.10
C ALA A 143 8.95 -17.75 4.40
N SER A 144 8.04 -17.33 5.29
CA SER A 144 7.77 -18.02 6.55
C SER A 144 6.38 -17.70 7.10
N ALA A 145 5.88 -18.57 7.99
CA ALA A 145 4.67 -18.37 8.76
C ALA A 145 4.89 -18.88 10.20
N LYS A 146 4.42 -18.14 11.19
CA LYS A 146 4.57 -18.47 12.61
C LYS A 146 3.37 -18.01 13.42
N THR A 147 2.83 -18.88 14.27
CA THR A 147 1.80 -18.51 15.24
C THR A 147 2.35 -17.53 16.29
N ALA A 148 1.59 -16.48 16.57
CA ALA A 148 1.85 -15.41 17.53
C ALA A 148 0.58 -15.17 18.37
N PRO A 149 0.66 -14.46 19.51
CA PRO A 149 -0.51 -14.15 20.33
C PRO A 149 -1.64 -13.44 19.57
N GLU A 150 -1.29 -12.57 18.63
CA GLU A 150 -2.22 -11.82 17.78
C GLU A 150 -2.73 -12.58 16.54
N GLY A 151 -2.31 -13.84 16.34
CA GLY A 151 -2.72 -14.68 15.20
C GLY A 151 -1.54 -15.31 14.46
N VAL A 152 -1.53 -15.28 13.13
CA VAL A 152 -0.41 -15.82 12.34
C VAL A 152 0.41 -14.70 11.75
N ARG A 153 1.72 -14.73 11.99
CA ARG A 153 2.70 -13.82 11.41
C ARG A 153 3.35 -14.46 10.20
N TYR A 154 3.17 -13.82 9.05
CA TYR A 154 3.78 -14.17 7.77
C TYR A 154 4.94 -13.24 7.46
N GLU A 155 5.99 -13.81 6.85
CA GLU A 155 6.97 -13.04 6.10
C GLU A 155 6.67 -13.24 4.62
N VAL A 156 6.27 -12.15 3.95
CA VAL A 156 5.87 -12.13 2.55
C VAL A 156 6.99 -11.50 1.74
N ALA A 157 7.69 -12.28 0.92
CA ALA A 157 8.68 -11.77 -0.01
C ALA A 157 7.97 -11.19 -1.24
N VAL A 158 8.27 -9.95 -1.60
CA VAL A 158 7.68 -9.31 -2.80
C VAL A 158 8.68 -9.22 -3.94
N PRO A 159 8.23 -9.21 -5.22
CA PRO A 159 9.13 -9.19 -6.39
C PRO A 159 10.11 -8.02 -6.42
N ALA A 160 9.76 -6.89 -5.79
CA ALA A 160 10.62 -5.71 -5.67
C ALA A 160 11.79 -5.89 -4.69
N GLY A 161 12.01 -7.09 -4.14
CA GLY A 161 13.19 -7.44 -3.34
C GLY A 161 13.10 -7.06 -1.86
N HIS A 162 11.94 -6.62 -1.38
CA HIS A 162 11.70 -6.38 0.04
C HIS A 162 10.75 -7.44 0.63
N SER A 163 10.71 -7.53 1.96
CA SER A 163 9.79 -8.39 2.71
C SER A 163 8.76 -7.55 3.46
N VAL A 164 7.52 -8.01 3.47
CA VAL A 164 6.45 -7.51 4.35
C VAL A 164 6.31 -8.47 5.52
N LEU A 165 6.41 -7.98 6.75
CA LEU A 165 6.01 -8.76 7.92
C LEU A 165 4.54 -8.45 8.20
N LEU A 166 3.69 -9.47 8.10
CA LEU A 166 2.24 -9.35 8.13
C LEU A 166 1.66 -10.26 9.21
N SER A 167 1.03 -9.67 10.22
CA SER A 167 0.24 -10.41 11.21
C SER A 167 -1.24 -10.35 10.83
N VAL A 168 -1.90 -11.51 10.78
CA VAL A 168 -3.35 -11.64 10.58
C VAL A 168 -4.01 -12.35 11.76
N ASP A 169 -5.24 -11.97 12.10
CA ASP A 169 -6.02 -12.61 13.17
C ASP A 169 -6.70 -13.91 12.71
N GLY A 170 -7.48 -14.54 13.60
CA GLY A 170 -8.23 -15.77 13.30
C GLY A 170 -9.39 -15.62 12.29
N ASN A 171 -9.66 -14.41 11.80
CA ASN A 171 -10.66 -14.12 10.77
C ASN A 171 -10.00 -13.60 9.48
N ASP A 172 -8.72 -13.90 9.27
CA ASP A 172 -7.91 -13.45 8.13
C ASP A 172 -7.82 -11.92 7.98
N ARG A 173 -8.09 -11.16 9.06
CA ARG A 173 -7.95 -9.70 9.04
C ARG A 173 -6.51 -9.33 9.36
N PRO A 174 -5.85 -8.50 8.54
CA PRO A 174 -4.60 -7.89 8.92
C PRO A 174 -4.76 -7.16 10.26
N VAL A 175 -3.79 -7.35 11.15
CA VAL A 175 -3.69 -6.63 12.44
C VAL A 175 -2.50 -5.69 12.39
N ARG A 176 -1.39 -6.14 11.79
CA ARG A 176 -0.17 -5.34 11.62
C ARG A 176 0.53 -5.70 10.33
N ALA A 177 1.05 -4.71 9.62
CA ALA A 177 1.99 -4.90 8.53
C ALA A 177 3.21 -4.00 8.73
N SER A 178 4.38 -4.44 8.29
CA SER A 178 5.58 -3.59 8.29
C SER A 178 6.50 -3.88 7.11
N ILE A 179 7.05 -2.82 6.53
CA ILE A 179 7.98 -2.83 5.39
C ILE A 179 9.11 -1.84 5.70
N GLY A 180 10.30 -2.35 6.02
CA GLY A 180 11.41 -1.51 6.47
C GLY A 180 11.04 -0.70 7.72
N SER A 181 11.14 0.63 7.65
CA SER A 181 10.78 1.55 8.73
C SER A 181 9.30 1.95 8.77
N VAL A 182 8.50 1.48 7.82
CA VAL A 182 7.07 1.80 7.73
C VAL A 182 6.25 0.68 8.37
N SER A 183 5.24 1.04 9.15
CA SER A 183 4.28 0.07 9.69
C SER A 183 2.84 0.57 9.62
N ALA A 184 1.91 -0.38 9.58
CA ALA A 184 0.48 -0.16 9.59
C ALA A 184 -0.15 -1.03 10.67
N ALA A 185 -1.01 -0.46 11.50
CA ALA A 185 -1.85 -1.19 12.46
C ALA A 185 -3.31 -1.05 12.04
N PHE A 186 -4.00 -2.17 11.87
CA PHE A 186 -5.37 -2.24 11.38
C PHE A 186 -6.31 -2.56 12.54
N HIS A 187 -7.36 -1.77 12.71
CA HIS A 187 -8.32 -1.89 13.81
C HIS A 187 -9.71 -1.35 13.40
N ASP A 188 -10.67 -1.44 14.32
CA ASP A 188 -12.05 -0.96 14.15
C ASP A 188 -12.72 -1.44 12.85
N TRP A 189 -12.45 -2.70 12.49
CA TRP A 189 -13.08 -3.36 11.35
C TRP A 189 -14.61 -3.32 11.46
N GLY A 190 -15.28 -2.89 10.38
CA GLY A 190 -16.74 -2.78 10.33
C GLY A 190 -17.33 -1.52 10.96
N ALA A 191 -16.51 -0.63 11.54
CA ALA A 191 -16.99 0.66 12.02
C ALA A 191 -17.48 1.54 10.85
N PRO A 192 -18.62 2.24 10.95
CA PRO A 192 -19.09 3.11 9.87
C PRO A 192 -18.04 4.18 9.51
N VAL A 193 -17.73 4.29 8.22
CA VAL A 193 -16.85 5.33 7.68
C VAL A 193 -17.64 6.09 6.62
N VAL A 194 -17.60 7.42 6.72
CA VAL A 194 -18.15 8.32 5.71
C VAL A 194 -17.01 9.20 5.22
N VAL A 195 -16.79 9.18 3.90
CA VAL A 195 -15.81 10.02 3.21
C VAL A 195 -16.55 10.89 2.21
N ASP A 196 -16.89 12.11 2.62
CA ASP A 196 -17.56 13.05 1.74
C ASP A 196 -16.57 13.70 0.77
N PRO A 197 -16.92 13.85 -0.52
CA PRO A 197 -16.16 14.69 -1.43
C PRO A 197 -16.15 16.15 -0.94
N PRO A 198 -15.08 16.90 -1.19
CA PRO A 198 -15.14 18.35 -1.06
C PRO A 198 -16.21 18.91 -1.99
N SER A 199 -16.98 19.90 -1.51
CA SER A 199 -17.98 20.55 -2.36
C SER A 199 -17.29 21.39 -3.45
N PRO A 200 -17.95 21.65 -4.60
CA PRO A 200 -17.33 22.38 -5.71
C PRO A 200 -16.78 23.77 -5.34
N ASP A 201 -17.42 24.46 -4.40
CA ASP A 201 -16.98 25.76 -3.87
C ASP A 201 -15.72 25.65 -2.98
N GLN A 202 -15.40 24.46 -2.48
CA GLN A 202 -14.21 24.18 -1.68
C GLN A 202 -12.98 23.76 -2.49
N LEU A 203 -13.13 23.49 -3.80
CA LEU A 203 -12.07 22.96 -4.66
C LEU A 203 -11.27 24.06 -5.36
N ALA A 204 -10.02 24.31 -4.97
CA ALA A 204 -9.08 25.11 -5.73
C ALA A 204 -8.60 24.37 -6.99
N GLU A 205 -8.38 25.13 -8.05
CA GLU A 205 -7.61 24.68 -9.20
C GLU A 205 -6.12 24.96 -8.94
N LEU A 206 -5.26 24.01 -9.29
CA LEU A 206 -3.82 24.24 -9.23
C LEU A 206 -3.43 25.27 -10.29
N PRO A 207 -2.60 26.28 -9.94
CA PRO A 207 -2.13 27.24 -10.92
C PRO A 207 -1.34 26.52 -12.02
N LYS A 208 -1.69 26.78 -13.28
CA LYS A 208 -0.94 26.26 -14.44
C LYS A 208 0.42 26.95 -14.46
N VAL A 209 1.50 26.19 -14.26
CA VAL A 209 2.86 26.71 -14.41
C VAL A 209 3.07 27.02 -15.90
N PRO A 210 3.52 28.23 -16.28
CA PRO A 210 3.84 28.54 -17.68
C PRO A 210 4.91 27.57 -18.20
N ALA A 211 4.74 27.08 -19.43
CA ALA A 211 5.75 26.25 -20.06
C ALA A 211 7.11 27.00 -20.10
N PRO A 212 8.25 26.32 -19.84
CA PRO A 212 9.55 26.95 -20.00
C PRO A 212 9.70 27.45 -21.44
N ARG A 213 10.11 28.72 -21.58
CA ARG A 213 10.40 29.33 -22.88
C ARG A 213 11.71 28.82 -23.46
#